data_AF-A0A7C3RD70-F1
#
_entry.id   AF-A0A7C3RD70-F1
#
_cell.length_a   1.000
_cell.length_b   1.000
_cell.length_c   1.000
_cell.angle_alpha   90.00
_cell.angle_beta   90.00
_cell.angle_gamma   90.00
#
_symmetry.space_group_name_H-M   'P 1'
#
loop_
_entity.id
_entity.type
_entity.pdbx_description
1 polymer ?
#
loop_
_entity_poly.entity_id
_entity_poly.type
_entity_poly.pdbx_seq_one_letter_code
_entity_poly.pdbx_strand_id
1 'polypeptide(L)'
;MASDRVRYTILAKRDLKEEIWSAFIALGQEDSVSGKIAPISAGELEKFLLLRVKLHLKLEPESYEANLAWLEEFLTAFPDSRHRSWIEWQITRLNFKAAEALYKEAFATEQKSQIQFLGELEEAASRYLRKARAMVNHLIPDEEAGVSSSDMTDLRVLALNSYCWERNYVALAVEAGELMTGSGPLTRDWLVGKLFYGIALANLGPETIEHATAQLDEVLACGFTGDAPRDILIVAAAKWRSYIALKSNDLATAQTIAAWVENGNCAKHLKESFVRLYNSFPKP
;
A
#
# COMPACT_ATOMS: atom_id res chain seq x y z
N MET A 1 16.33 -13.82 -13.56
CA MET A 1 17.45 -12.88 -13.34
C MET A 1 17.42 -11.83 -14.45
N ALA A 2 17.22 -10.55 -14.12
CA ALA A 2 17.29 -9.48 -15.10
C ALA A 2 18.76 -9.27 -15.54
N SER A 3 19.02 -9.06 -16.83
CA SER A 3 20.38 -8.80 -17.33
C SER A 3 20.96 -7.51 -16.74
N ASP A 4 22.27 -7.45 -16.50
CA ASP A 4 22.97 -6.29 -15.91
C ASP A 4 22.68 -4.96 -16.62
N ARG A 5 22.40 -5.01 -17.93
CA ARG A 5 22.02 -3.85 -18.74
C ARG A 5 20.68 -3.21 -18.31
N VAL A 6 19.73 -4.03 -17.85
CA VAL A 6 18.41 -3.58 -17.34
C VAL A 6 18.56 -2.96 -15.96
N ARG A 7 19.50 -3.45 -15.14
CA ARG A 7 19.78 -2.90 -13.80
C ARG A 7 20.37 -1.48 -13.87
N TYR A 8 21.16 -1.18 -14.89
CA TYR A 8 21.87 0.09 -15.03
C TYR A 8 20.97 1.29 -15.38
N THR A 9 19.93 1.12 -16.20
CA THR A 9 19.10 2.24 -16.72
C THR A 9 18.01 2.75 -15.77
N ILE A 10 17.92 2.22 -14.56
CA ILE A 10 16.78 2.38 -13.64
C ILE A 10 16.69 3.78 -12.96
N LEU A 11 17.73 4.62 -13.09
CA LEU A 11 17.71 6.02 -12.71
C LEU A 11 18.24 6.87 -13.87
N ALA A 12 17.36 7.57 -14.58
CA ALA A 12 17.76 8.47 -15.66
C ALA A 12 18.32 9.80 -15.10
N LYS A 13 19.22 10.45 -15.86
CA LYS A 13 19.81 11.78 -15.55
C LYS A 13 20.70 11.83 -14.31
N ARG A 14 21.75 11.00 -14.28
CA ARG A 14 22.82 11.05 -13.26
C ARG A 14 24.04 11.75 -13.84
N ASP A 15 24.84 12.38 -13.00
CA ASP A 15 26.19 12.79 -13.41
C ASP A 15 27.11 11.55 -13.51
N LEU A 16 28.26 11.69 -14.17
CA LEU A 16 29.19 10.57 -14.37
C LEU A 16 29.61 9.91 -13.05
N LYS A 17 29.68 10.67 -11.95
CA LYS A 17 30.07 10.17 -10.64
C LYS A 17 28.97 9.27 -10.06
N GLU A 18 27.73 9.72 -10.10
CA GLU A 18 26.56 8.95 -9.68
C GLU A 18 26.33 7.72 -10.57
N GLU A 19 26.64 7.79 -11.87
CA GLU A 19 26.61 6.62 -12.77
C GLU A 19 27.64 5.56 -12.37
N ILE A 20 28.87 5.99 -12.04
CA ILE A 20 29.92 5.10 -11.55
C ILE A 20 29.50 4.46 -10.22
N TRP A 21 29.01 5.25 -9.27
CA TRP A 21 28.49 4.72 -7.99
C TRP A 21 27.39 3.69 -8.20
N SER A 22 26.44 4.01 -9.07
CA SER A 22 25.34 3.12 -9.39
C SER A 22 25.81 1.80 -10.02
N ALA A 23 26.83 1.84 -10.86
CA ALA A 23 27.43 0.64 -11.43
C ALA A 23 28.07 -0.22 -10.34
N PHE A 24 28.84 0.37 -9.43
CA PHE A 24 29.44 -0.37 -8.31
C PHE A 24 28.38 -1.00 -7.39
N ILE A 25 27.32 -0.27 -7.04
CA ILE A 25 26.20 -0.80 -6.26
C ILE A 25 25.51 -1.96 -7.00
N ALA A 26 25.19 -1.78 -8.28
CA ALA A 26 24.52 -2.82 -9.09
C ALA A 26 25.37 -4.09 -9.28
N LEU A 27 26.70 -3.98 -9.19
CA LEU A 27 27.64 -5.08 -9.28
C LEU A 27 27.99 -5.70 -7.90
N GLY A 28 27.42 -5.21 -6.80
CA GLY A 28 27.73 -5.67 -5.44
C GLY A 28 29.17 -5.32 -4.99
N GLN A 29 29.77 -4.29 -5.59
CA GLN A 29 31.15 -3.86 -5.34
C GLN A 29 31.19 -2.54 -4.56
N GLU A 30 30.25 -2.35 -3.62
CA GLU A 30 30.08 -1.11 -2.86
C GLU A 30 31.34 -0.73 -2.08
N ASP A 31 32.04 -1.71 -1.50
CA ASP A 31 33.29 -1.51 -0.76
C ASP A 31 34.42 -0.92 -1.61
N SER A 32 34.36 -1.14 -2.94
CA SER A 32 35.32 -0.57 -3.89
C SER A 32 35.10 0.92 -4.13
N VAL A 33 33.91 1.44 -3.78
CA VAL A 33 33.60 2.88 -3.84
C VAL A 33 34.23 3.59 -2.65
N SER A 34 34.10 3.02 -1.46
CA SER A 34 34.64 3.55 -0.20
C SER A 34 36.17 3.71 -0.23
N GLY A 35 36.88 2.79 -0.90
CA GLY A 35 38.33 2.82 -1.03
C GLY A 35 38.89 3.69 -2.18
N LYS A 36 38.09 3.94 -3.23
CA LYS A 36 38.53 4.72 -4.41
C LYS A 36 38.19 6.19 -4.33
N ILE A 37 37.42 6.58 -3.33
CA ILE A 37 36.88 7.93 -3.20
C ILE A 37 37.25 8.40 -1.79
N ALA A 38 38.47 8.88 -1.67
CA ALA A 38 38.90 9.63 -0.49
C ALA A 38 39.42 11.00 -0.94
N PRO A 39 39.05 12.09 -0.25
CA PRO A 39 38.08 12.19 0.85
C PRO A 39 36.67 12.54 0.34
N ILE A 40 35.67 11.71 0.65
CA ILE A 40 34.23 12.04 0.47
C ILE A 40 33.83 13.04 1.55
N SER A 41 33.27 14.19 1.15
CA SER A 41 32.63 15.13 2.09
C SER A 41 31.33 14.56 2.66
N ALA A 42 30.89 15.03 3.83
CA ALA A 42 29.63 14.55 4.44
C ALA A 42 28.42 14.59 3.49
N GLY A 43 28.29 15.67 2.70
CA GLY A 43 27.21 15.79 1.71
C GLY A 43 27.35 14.84 0.51
N GLU A 44 28.57 14.43 0.15
CA GLU A 44 28.77 13.40 -0.87
C GLU A 44 28.48 11.99 -0.32
N LEU A 45 28.78 11.73 0.96
CA LEU A 45 28.42 10.48 1.62
C LEU A 45 26.90 10.33 1.73
N GLU A 46 26.20 11.41 2.10
CA GLU A 46 24.73 11.46 2.11
C GLU A 46 24.15 11.12 0.74
N LYS A 47 24.66 11.75 -0.33
CA LYS A 47 24.24 11.45 -1.71
C LYS A 47 24.48 9.99 -2.09
N PHE A 48 25.65 9.45 -1.74
CA PHE A 48 25.99 8.06 -2.02
C PHE A 48 25.06 7.08 -1.30
N LEU A 49 24.85 7.24 0.01
CA LEU A 49 23.96 6.35 0.78
C LEU A 49 22.50 6.48 0.32
N LEU A 50 22.04 7.68 -0.03
CA LEU A 50 20.71 7.88 -0.59
C LEU A 50 20.55 7.14 -1.93
N LEU A 51 21.56 7.19 -2.79
CA LEU A 51 21.58 6.50 -4.08
C LEU A 51 21.55 4.98 -3.89
N ARG A 52 22.34 4.48 -2.94
CA ARG A 52 22.38 3.07 -2.53
C ARG A 52 21.00 2.58 -2.10
N VAL A 53 20.36 3.28 -1.17
CA VAL A 53 18.98 2.98 -0.73
C VAL A 53 18.03 2.96 -1.94
N LYS A 54 18.04 4.01 -2.77
CA LYS A 54 17.15 4.11 -3.94
C LYS A 54 17.34 2.98 -4.96
N LEU A 55 18.57 2.51 -5.14
CA LEU A 55 18.87 1.41 -6.05
C LEU A 55 18.42 0.07 -5.48
N HIS A 56 18.73 -0.23 -4.21
CA HIS A 56 18.32 -1.49 -3.57
C HIS A 56 16.80 -1.65 -3.54
N LEU A 57 16.06 -0.60 -3.23
CA LEU A 57 14.59 -0.60 -3.30
C LEU A 57 14.03 -0.99 -4.68
N LYS A 58 14.80 -0.79 -5.75
CA LYS A 58 14.39 -1.09 -7.13
C LYS A 58 14.96 -2.41 -7.63
N LEU A 59 16.16 -2.78 -7.23
CA LEU A 59 16.83 -4.01 -7.64
C LEU A 59 16.28 -5.22 -6.90
N GLU A 60 15.98 -5.05 -5.61
CA GLU A 60 15.51 -6.09 -4.71
C GLU A 60 14.27 -5.63 -3.92
N PRO A 61 13.14 -5.36 -4.60
CA PRO A 61 11.96 -4.78 -3.97
C PRO A 61 11.31 -5.66 -2.89
N GLU A 62 11.61 -6.96 -2.89
CA GLU A 62 11.08 -7.96 -1.95
C GLU A 62 12.04 -8.24 -0.77
N SER A 63 13.27 -7.73 -0.80
CA SER A 63 14.25 -7.83 0.30
C SER A 63 13.89 -6.85 1.42
N TYR A 64 12.70 -7.00 2.03
CA TYR A 64 12.12 -6.01 2.95
C TYR A 64 13.02 -5.69 4.14
N GLU A 65 13.58 -6.70 4.81
CA GLU A 65 14.43 -6.51 5.99
C GLU A 65 15.72 -5.76 5.66
N ALA A 66 16.42 -6.15 4.59
CA ALA A 66 17.62 -5.48 4.15
C ALA A 66 17.34 -4.02 3.74
N ASN A 67 16.26 -3.79 2.99
CA ASN A 67 15.86 -2.45 2.59
C ASN A 67 15.47 -1.56 3.78
N LEU A 68 14.77 -2.11 4.78
CA LEU A 68 14.44 -1.39 6.01
C LEU A 68 15.71 -1.03 6.79
N ALA A 69 16.65 -1.98 6.93
CA ALA A 69 17.93 -1.72 7.59
C ALA A 69 18.71 -0.59 6.90
N TRP A 70 18.77 -0.56 5.57
CA TRP A 70 19.44 0.52 4.84
C TRP A 70 18.78 1.90 5.04
N LEU A 71 17.45 1.95 5.10
CA LEU A 71 16.72 3.19 5.36
C LEU A 71 16.93 3.69 6.79
N GLU A 72 16.91 2.79 7.77
CA GLU A 72 17.15 3.12 9.19
C GLU A 72 18.61 3.57 9.40
N GLU A 73 19.58 2.93 8.75
CA GLU A 73 20.98 3.35 8.74
C GLU A 73 21.13 4.76 8.16
N PHE A 74 20.44 5.05 7.06
CA PHE A 74 20.45 6.38 6.45
C PHE A 74 19.95 7.46 7.42
N LEU A 75 18.80 7.25 8.08
CA LEU A 75 18.26 8.21 9.06
C LEU A 75 19.17 8.36 10.29
N THR A 76 19.85 7.30 10.68
CA THR A 76 20.80 7.33 11.80
C THR A 76 22.04 8.14 11.44
N ALA A 77 22.56 7.99 10.22
CA ALA A 77 23.74 8.70 9.74
C ALA A 77 23.43 10.19 9.41
N PHE A 78 22.24 10.47 8.90
CA PHE A 78 21.83 11.81 8.43
C PHE A 78 20.45 12.21 8.97
N PRO A 79 20.32 12.46 10.29
CA PRO A 79 19.03 12.75 10.92
C PRO A 79 18.39 14.04 10.40
N ASP A 80 19.20 15.01 9.97
CA ASP A 80 18.73 16.31 9.45
C ASP A 80 18.72 16.37 7.91
N SER A 81 18.75 15.21 7.25
CA SER A 81 18.69 15.15 5.78
C SER A 81 17.41 15.80 5.26
N ARG A 82 17.53 16.60 4.20
CA ARG A 82 16.36 17.09 3.44
C ARG A 82 15.52 15.96 2.82
N HIS A 83 16.04 14.74 2.78
CA HIS A 83 15.34 13.57 2.27
C HIS A 83 14.66 12.74 3.38
N ARG A 84 14.71 13.20 4.63
CA ARG A 84 14.13 12.52 5.79
C ARG A 84 12.68 12.09 5.56
N SER A 85 11.81 13.02 5.14
CA SER A 85 10.39 12.74 4.90
C SER A 85 10.17 11.62 3.88
N TRP A 86 10.97 11.60 2.80
CA TRP A 86 10.92 10.53 1.80
C TRP A 86 11.39 9.18 2.35
N ILE A 87 12.45 9.18 3.18
CA ILE A 87 12.96 7.96 3.82
C ILE A 87 11.94 7.40 4.82
N GLU A 88 11.37 8.23 5.69
CA GLU A 88 10.33 7.83 6.65
C GLU A 88 9.07 7.31 5.93
N TRP A 89 8.70 7.93 4.80
CA TRP A 89 7.63 7.43 3.94
C TRP A 89 7.95 6.03 3.37
N GLN A 90 9.18 5.80 2.86
CA GLN A 90 9.59 4.48 2.37
C GLN A 90 9.62 3.43 3.48
N ILE A 91 10.14 3.76 4.66
CA ILE A 91 10.11 2.85 5.83
C ILE A 91 8.68 2.43 6.11
N THR A 92 7.77 3.39 6.22
CA THR A 92 6.34 3.13 6.51
C THR A 92 5.72 2.23 5.44
N ARG A 93 5.92 2.57 4.16
CA ARG A 93 5.43 1.80 3.02
C ARG A 93 5.98 0.37 2.98
N LEU A 94 7.27 0.18 3.26
CA LEU A 94 7.90 -1.14 3.27
C LEU A 94 7.43 -1.99 4.44
N ASN A 95 7.23 -1.41 5.63
CA ASN A 95 6.66 -2.15 6.76
C ASN A 95 5.27 -2.71 6.38
N PHE A 96 4.41 -1.91 5.72
CA PHE A 96 3.12 -2.42 5.23
C PHE A 96 3.27 -3.56 4.21
N LYS A 97 4.21 -3.44 3.27
CA LYS A 97 4.46 -4.50 2.27
C LYS A 97 5.03 -5.78 2.88
N ALA A 98 5.93 -5.66 3.85
CA ALA A 98 6.49 -6.80 4.58
C ALA A 98 5.39 -7.54 5.34
N ALA A 99 4.52 -6.81 6.03
CA ALA A 99 3.35 -7.39 6.69
C ALA A 99 2.39 -8.05 5.70
N GLU A 100 2.10 -7.40 4.56
CA GLU A 100 1.23 -7.96 3.52
C GLU A 100 1.77 -9.30 2.99
N ALA A 101 3.08 -9.38 2.74
CA ALA A 101 3.73 -10.60 2.28
C ALA A 101 3.58 -11.73 3.31
N LEU A 102 3.82 -11.43 4.58
CA LEU A 102 3.66 -12.39 5.68
C LEU A 102 2.21 -12.84 5.86
N TYR A 103 1.23 -11.93 5.76
CA TYR A 103 -0.19 -12.31 5.81
C TYR A 103 -0.60 -13.19 4.61
N LYS A 104 -0.10 -12.90 3.41
CA LYS A 104 -0.34 -13.76 2.25
C LYS A 104 0.24 -15.16 2.44
N GLU A 105 1.42 -15.26 3.04
CA GLU A 105 2.05 -16.54 3.39
C GLU A 105 1.26 -17.27 4.49
N ALA A 106 0.81 -16.55 5.52
CA ALA A 106 -0.07 -17.06 6.58
C ALA A 106 -1.36 -17.66 5.99
N PHE A 107 -2.07 -16.94 5.13
CA PHE A 107 -3.27 -17.44 4.46
C PHE A 107 -3.00 -18.66 3.56
N ALA A 108 -1.88 -18.68 2.85
CA ALA A 108 -1.49 -19.85 2.04
C ALA A 108 -1.18 -21.08 2.91
N THR A 109 -0.64 -20.86 4.11
CA THR A 109 -0.32 -21.89 5.10
C THR A 109 -1.58 -22.45 5.76
N GLU A 110 -2.54 -21.57 6.09
CA GLU A 110 -3.88 -21.93 6.60
C GLU A 110 -4.61 -22.86 5.61
N GLN A 111 -4.62 -22.51 4.32
CA GLN A 111 -5.25 -23.33 3.28
C GLN A 111 -4.62 -24.72 3.13
N LYS A 112 -3.32 -24.85 3.44
CA LYS A 112 -2.61 -26.13 3.42
C LYS A 112 -2.71 -26.90 4.74
N SER A 113 -3.51 -26.40 5.71
CA SER A 113 -3.67 -26.97 7.05
C SER A 113 -2.36 -27.09 7.85
N GLN A 114 -1.36 -26.26 7.55
CA GLN A 114 -0.06 -26.23 8.23
C GLN A 114 -0.07 -25.25 9.41
N ILE A 115 -0.99 -25.47 10.35
CA ILE A 115 -1.37 -24.50 11.40
C ILE A 115 -0.20 -24.10 12.31
N GLN A 116 0.84 -24.94 12.41
CA GLN A 116 1.97 -24.74 13.33
C GLN A 116 2.76 -23.44 13.10
N PHE A 117 2.77 -22.89 11.88
CA PHE A 117 3.52 -21.66 11.55
C PHE A 117 2.63 -20.42 11.41
N LEU A 118 1.30 -20.58 11.50
CA LEU A 118 0.35 -19.50 11.23
C LEU A 118 0.52 -18.34 12.23
N GLY A 119 0.52 -18.65 13.52
CA GLY A 119 0.64 -17.63 14.58
C GLY A 119 1.99 -16.90 14.57
N GLU A 120 3.08 -17.58 14.18
CA GLU A 120 4.40 -16.95 14.07
C GLU A 120 4.45 -15.92 12.93
N LEU A 121 3.86 -16.26 11.78
CA LEU A 121 3.75 -15.36 10.63
C LEU A 121 2.85 -14.16 10.94
N GLU A 122 1.70 -14.40 11.58
CA GLU A 122 0.76 -13.33 11.97
C GLU A 122 1.38 -12.38 13.00
N GLU A 123 2.09 -12.90 14.01
CA GLU A 123 2.78 -12.06 15.00
C GLU A 123 3.95 -11.29 14.36
N ALA A 124 4.69 -11.91 13.42
CA ALA A 124 5.72 -11.22 12.66
C ALA A 124 5.13 -10.07 11.81
N ALA A 125 4.03 -10.32 11.11
CA ALA A 125 3.34 -9.30 10.32
C ALA A 125 2.83 -8.16 11.22
N SER A 126 2.25 -8.50 12.37
CA SER A 126 1.72 -7.54 13.34
C SER A 126 2.79 -6.59 13.90
N ARG A 127 4.04 -7.04 14.04
CA ARG A 127 5.16 -6.15 14.42
C ARG A 127 5.42 -5.08 13.36
N TYR A 128 5.44 -5.45 12.08
CA TYR A 128 5.60 -4.49 10.98
C TYR A 128 4.41 -3.52 10.91
N LEU A 129 3.18 -4.01 11.07
CA LEU A 129 1.98 -3.16 11.06
C LEU A 129 1.97 -2.13 12.19
N ARG A 130 2.31 -2.53 13.42
CA ARG A 130 2.39 -1.61 14.57
C ARG A 130 3.39 -0.48 14.32
N LYS A 131 4.58 -0.81 13.79
CA LYS A 131 5.57 0.20 13.40
C LYS A 131 5.03 1.14 12.33
N ALA A 132 4.46 0.59 11.25
CA ALA A 132 3.95 1.39 10.14
C ALA A 132 2.84 2.35 10.57
N ARG A 133 1.82 1.87 11.29
CA ARG A 133 0.69 2.70 11.75
C ARG A 133 1.14 3.83 12.67
N ALA A 134 2.08 3.56 13.58
CA ALA A 134 2.63 4.60 14.44
C ALA A 134 3.30 5.73 13.63
N MET A 135 3.93 5.41 12.49
CA MET A 135 4.56 6.42 11.62
C MET A 135 3.54 7.20 10.78
N VAL A 136 2.47 6.56 10.29
CA VAL A 136 1.47 7.22 9.43
C VAL A 136 0.91 8.50 10.06
N ASN A 137 0.69 8.51 11.38
CA ASN A 137 0.10 9.65 12.09
C ASN A 137 1.03 10.86 12.20
N HIS A 138 2.33 10.69 11.94
CA HIS A 138 3.34 11.75 12.04
C HIS A 138 3.85 12.24 10.68
N LEU A 139 3.55 11.50 9.61
CA LEU A 139 3.94 11.86 8.25
C LEU A 139 3.03 12.93 7.67
N ILE A 140 3.66 13.94 7.04
CA ILE A 140 2.98 15.00 6.28
C ILE A 140 3.52 15.04 4.84
N PRO A 141 2.75 15.58 3.88
CA PRO A 141 3.27 15.82 2.54
C PRO A 141 4.49 16.74 2.57
N ASP A 142 5.48 16.43 1.75
CA ASP A 142 6.72 17.16 1.59
C ASP A 142 7.17 17.06 0.13
N GLU A 143 6.65 17.97 -0.70
CA GLU A 143 6.92 18.00 -2.14
C GLU A 143 8.41 18.25 -2.44
N GLU A 144 9.14 18.93 -1.54
CA GLU A 144 10.59 19.16 -1.70
C GLU A 144 11.38 17.87 -1.51
N ALA A 145 10.97 17.03 -0.55
CA ALA A 145 11.52 15.69 -0.38
C ALA A 145 10.99 14.68 -1.41
N GLY A 146 9.94 15.03 -2.17
CA GLY A 146 9.31 14.17 -3.16
C GLY A 146 8.24 13.24 -2.59
N VAL A 147 7.53 13.69 -1.56
CA VAL A 147 6.40 13.02 -0.92
C VAL A 147 5.14 13.85 -1.17
N SER A 148 4.27 13.36 -2.04
CA SER A 148 3.05 14.08 -2.43
C SER A 148 1.89 13.86 -1.47
N SER A 149 0.86 14.70 -1.57
CA SER A 149 -0.42 14.46 -0.86
C SER A 149 -1.05 13.10 -1.22
N SER A 150 -0.92 12.67 -2.48
CA SER A 150 -1.41 11.35 -2.91
C SER A 150 -0.68 10.20 -2.25
N ASP A 151 0.62 10.35 -1.97
CA ASP A 151 1.41 9.33 -1.26
C ASP A 151 0.92 9.15 0.18
N MET A 152 0.46 10.23 0.82
CA MET A 152 -0.16 10.16 2.15
C MET A 152 -1.50 9.45 2.12
N THR A 153 -2.36 9.72 1.13
CA THR A 153 -3.59 8.95 0.93
C THR A 153 -3.31 7.47 0.71
N ASP A 154 -2.27 7.13 -0.07
CA ASP A 154 -1.88 5.73 -0.29
C ASP A 154 -1.43 5.05 1.01
N LEU A 155 -0.68 5.75 1.87
CA LEU A 155 -0.32 5.23 3.20
C LEU A 155 -1.55 5.03 4.10
N ARG A 156 -2.51 5.95 4.07
CA ARG A 156 -3.78 5.81 4.82
C ARG A 156 -4.59 4.59 4.34
N VAL A 157 -4.62 4.35 3.03
CA VAL A 157 -5.23 3.13 2.46
C VAL A 157 -4.51 1.87 2.95
N LEU A 158 -3.18 1.88 3.02
CA LEU A 158 -2.40 0.75 3.57
C LEU A 158 -2.68 0.55 5.07
N ALA A 159 -2.77 1.64 5.84
CA ALA A 159 -3.13 1.59 7.26
C ALA A 159 -4.52 0.98 7.47
N LEU A 160 -5.53 1.41 6.71
CA LEU A 160 -6.88 0.85 6.81
C LEU A 160 -6.92 -0.62 6.35
N ASN A 161 -6.29 -0.96 5.22
CA ASN A 161 -6.17 -2.35 4.77
C ASN A 161 -5.51 -3.25 5.80
N SER A 162 -4.54 -2.74 6.55
CA SER A 162 -3.87 -3.55 7.56
C SER A 162 -4.80 -4.00 8.68
N TYR A 163 -5.81 -3.21 9.05
CA TYR A 163 -6.82 -3.66 10.02
C TYR A 163 -7.72 -4.76 9.44
N CYS A 164 -7.96 -4.77 8.12
CA CYS A 164 -8.63 -5.89 7.45
C CYS A 164 -7.81 -7.18 7.53
N TRP A 165 -6.49 -7.12 7.38
CA TRP A 165 -5.62 -8.30 7.51
C TRP A 165 -5.66 -8.90 8.91
N GLU A 166 -5.64 -8.05 9.94
CA GLU A 166 -5.80 -8.45 11.34
C GLU A 166 -7.25 -8.80 11.73
N ARG A 167 -8.21 -8.65 10.81
CA ARG A 167 -9.66 -8.78 11.07
C ARG A 167 -10.15 -7.90 12.24
N ASN A 168 -9.46 -6.79 12.51
CA ASN A 168 -9.80 -5.84 13.57
C ASN A 168 -10.76 -4.78 13.03
N TYR A 169 -12.00 -5.20 12.76
CA TYR A 169 -13.02 -4.34 12.17
C TYR A 169 -13.50 -3.23 13.10
N VAL A 170 -13.32 -3.37 14.42
CA VAL A 170 -13.62 -2.30 15.38
C VAL A 170 -12.66 -1.13 15.19
N ALA A 171 -11.35 -1.40 15.18
CA ALA A 171 -10.35 -0.35 14.93
C ALA A 171 -10.50 0.23 13.52
N LEU A 172 -10.78 -0.62 12.52
CA LEU A 172 -11.05 -0.14 11.16
C LEU A 172 -12.22 0.85 11.11
N ALA A 173 -13.31 0.57 11.82
CA ALA A 173 -14.47 1.46 11.85
C ALA A 173 -14.12 2.83 12.46
N VAL A 174 -13.35 2.84 13.55
CA VAL A 174 -12.91 4.09 14.21
C VAL A 174 -12.04 4.91 13.25
N GLU A 175 -10.98 4.31 12.72
CA GLU A 175 -9.97 4.98 11.90
C GLU A 175 -10.55 5.46 10.56
N ALA A 176 -11.42 4.65 9.93
CA ALA A 176 -12.11 5.05 8.72
C ALA A 176 -13.14 6.17 8.96
N GLY A 177 -13.81 6.15 10.11
CA GLY A 177 -14.71 7.21 10.54
C GLY A 177 -13.99 8.54 10.80
N GLU A 178 -12.83 8.49 11.45
CA GLU A 178 -11.96 9.66 11.65
C GLU A 178 -11.47 10.24 10.31
N LEU A 179 -11.00 9.39 9.39
CA LEU A 179 -10.60 9.85 8.06
C LEU A 179 -11.77 10.49 7.29
N MET A 180 -12.97 9.89 7.35
CA MET A 180 -14.17 10.41 6.70
C MET A 180 -14.59 11.77 7.29
N THR A 181 -14.55 11.92 8.61
CA THR A 181 -14.95 13.17 9.31
C THR A 181 -13.93 14.29 9.18
N GLY A 182 -12.65 13.94 9.08
CA GLY A 182 -11.55 14.89 8.89
C GLY A 182 -11.33 15.33 7.43
N SER A 183 -12.06 14.75 6.46
CA SER A 183 -11.88 15.02 5.03
C SER A 183 -13.10 15.70 4.40
N GLY A 184 -12.85 16.51 3.36
CA GLY A 184 -13.92 17.16 2.60
C GLY A 184 -14.76 16.15 1.80
N PRO A 185 -16.08 16.36 1.65
CA PRO A 185 -16.93 15.48 0.85
C PRO A 185 -16.38 15.27 -0.57
N LEU A 186 -16.54 14.06 -1.10
CA LEU A 186 -16.12 13.65 -2.46
C LEU A 186 -14.59 13.71 -2.73
N THR A 187 -13.78 14.07 -1.74
CA THR A 187 -12.32 13.93 -1.82
C THR A 187 -11.92 12.46 -1.83
N ARG A 188 -10.69 12.18 -2.29
CA ARG A 188 -10.15 10.81 -2.29
C ARG A 188 -10.14 10.22 -0.87
N ASP A 189 -9.69 10.99 0.12
CA ASP A 189 -9.67 10.57 1.52
C ASP A 189 -11.08 10.27 2.05
N TRP A 190 -12.08 11.08 1.67
CA TRP A 190 -13.47 10.83 2.05
C TRP A 190 -14.01 9.53 1.44
N LEU A 191 -13.72 9.27 0.16
CA LEU A 191 -14.09 8.01 -0.50
C LEU A 191 -13.42 6.80 0.15
N VAL A 192 -12.13 6.93 0.51
CA VAL A 192 -11.39 5.90 1.25
C VAL A 192 -12.04 5.64 2.62
N GLY A 193 -12.32 6.70 3.39
CA GLY A 193 -12.99 6.61 4.68
C GLY A 193 -14.34 5.90 4.56
N LYS A 194 -15.21 6.34 3.65
CA LYS A 194 -16.52 5.71 3.40
C LYS A 194 -16.41 4.24 3.01
N LEU A 195 -15.50 3.90 2.09
CA LEU A 195 -15.27 2.53 1.65
C LEU A 195 -14.89 1.63 2.82
N PHE A 196 -13.85 1.99 3.57
CA PHE A 196 -13.36 1.17 4.68
C PHE A 196 -14.31 1.14 5.87
N TYR A 197 -15.05 2.22 6.12
CA TYR A 197 -16.10 2.24 7.14
C TYR A 197 -17.24 1.29 6.77
N GLY A 198 -17.67 1.28 5.50
CA GLY A 198 -18.63 0.30 4.99
C GLY A 198 -18.14 -1.14 5.11
N ILE A 199 -16.86 -1.40 4.80
CA ILE A 199 -16.23 -2.72 4.98
C ILE A 199 -16.24 -3.15 6.46
N ALA A 200 -15.87 -2.24 7.36
CA ALA A 200 -15.84 -2.50 8.79
C ALA A 200 -17.23 -2.90 9.31
N LEU A 201 -18.23 -2.06 9.04
CA LEU A 201 -19.62 -2.31 9.42
C LEU A 201 -20.11 -3.65 8.87
N ALA A 202 -19.84 -3.95 7.59
CA ALA A 202 -20.28 -5.22 6.99
C ALA A 202 -19.76 -6.48 7.70
N ASN A 203 -18.70 -6.36 8.49
CA ASN A 203 -18.07 -7.45 9.23
C ASN A 203 -18.28 -7.39 10.75
N LEU A 204 -18.87 -6.33 11.31
CA LEU A 204 -19.12 -6.21 12.75
C LEU A 204 -20.36 -6.99 13.22
N GLY A 205 -21.40 -7.08 12.39
CA GLY A 205 -22.61 -7.82 12.74
C GLY A 205 -23.79 -7.57 11.79
N PRO A 206 -24.82 -8.44 11.80
CA PRO A 206 -26.01 -8.29 10.95
C PRO A 206 -26.74 -6.95 11.14
N GLU A 207 -26.75 -6.41 12.35
CA GLU A 207 -27.40 -5.14 12.71
C GLU A 207 -26.76 -3.90 12.06
N THR A 208 -25.54 -4.04 11.55
CA THR A 208 -24.81 -2.94 10.91
C THR A 208 -24.80 -3.03 9.38
N ILE A 209 -25.40 -4.08 8.79
CA ILE A 209 -25.41 -4.31 7.33
C ILE A 209 -26.13 -3.21 6.54
N GLU A 210 -27.24 -2.69 7.06
CA GLU A 210 -27.96 -1.58 6.42
C GLU A 210 -27.10 -0.31 6.38
N HIS A 211 -26.42 0.00 7.48
CA HIS A 211 -25.49 1.11 7.55
C HIS A 211 -24.31 0.92 6.61
N ALA A 212 -23.71 -0.29 6.58
CA ALA A 212 -22.64 -0.64 5.65
C ALA A 212 -23.04 -0.41 4.19
N THR A 213 -24.24 -0.87 3.83
CA THR A 213 -24.85 -0.69 2.51
C THR A 213 -24.97 0.78 2.16
N ALA A 214 -25.52 1.61 3.05
CA ALA A 214 -25.66 3.06 2.83
C ALA A 214 -24.30 3.74 2.59
N GLN A 215 -23.26 3.40 3.35
CA GLN A 215 -21.92 3.98 3.16
C GLN A 215 -21.33 3.61 1.78
N LEU A 216 -21.49 2.37 1.36
CA LEU A 216 -20.98 1.91 0.06
C LEU A 216 -21.79 2.49 -1.10
N ASP A 217 -23.10 2.62 -0.96
CA ASP A 217 -23.97 3.22 -1.98
C ASP A 217 -23.64 4.71 -2.21
N GLU A 218 -23.24 5.45 -1.17
CA GLU A 218 -22.71 6.81 -1.32
C GLU A 218 -21.41 6.85 -2.15
N VAL A 219 -20.52 5.88 -1.97
CA VAL A 219 -19.32 5.76 -2.80
C VAL A 219 -19.70 5.41 -4.24
N LEU A 220 -20.63 4.48 -4.46
CA LEU A 220 -21.10 4.11 -5.80
C LEU A 220 -21.77 5.28 -6.54
N ALA A 221 -22.54 6.10 -5.83
CA ALA A 221 -23.21 7.28 -6.38
C ALA A 221 -22.22 8.32 -6.94
N CYS A 222 -20.95 8.28 -6.53
CA CYS A 222 -19.91 9.16 -7.05
C CYS A 222 -19.51 8.86 -8.50
N GLY A 223 -19.87 7.68 -9.02
CA GLY A 223 -19.70 7.29 -10.41
C GLY A 223 -18.25 7.11 -10.88
N PHE A 224 -18.09 6.50 -12.05
CA PHE A 224 -16.81 6.41 -12.74
C PHE A 224 -16.51 7.72 -13.48
N THR A 225 -15.27 8.19 -13.35
CA THR A 225 -14.82 9.46 -13.93
C THR A 225 -13.71 9.28 -14.97
N GLY A 226 -13.15 8.07 -15.08
CA GLY A 226 -11.95 7.80 -15.87
C GLY A 226 -10.65 8.11 -15.13
N ASP A 227 -10.71 8.72 -13.94
CA ASP A 227 -9.57 8.86 -13.04
C ASP A 227 -9.27 7.52 -12.35
N ALA A 228 -8.14 6.89 -12.70
CA ALA A 228 -7.84 5.54 -12.26
C ALA A 228 -7.80 5.37 -10.72
N PRO A 229 -7.12 6.25 -9.93
CA PRO A 229 -7.13 6.15 -8.47
C PRO A 229 -8.52 6.24 -7.85
N ARG A 230 -9.38 7.12 -8.35
CA ARG A 230 -10.78 7.22 -7.90
C ARG A 230 -11.59 5.99 -8.32
N ASP A 231 -11.54 5.61 -9.59
CA ASP A 231 -12.32 4.50 -10.13
C ASP A 231 -11.98 3.15 -9.45
N ILE A 232 -10.74 2.96 -8.98
CA ILE A 232 -10.36 1.81 -8.16
C ILE A 232 -11.19 1.73 -6.87
N LEU A 233 -11.42 2.86 -6.19
CA LEU A 233 -12.23 2.91 -4.96
C LEU A 233 -13.70 2.61 -5.25
N ILE A 234 -14.22 3.13 -6.35
CA ILE A 234 -15.60 2.88 -6.81
C ILE A 234 -15.80 1.39 -7.12
N VAL A 235 -14.86 0.76 -7.84
CA VAL A 235 -14.91 -0.69 -8.10
C VAL A 235 -14.76 -1.50 -6.81
N ALA A 236 -13.92 -1.07 -5.87
CA ALA A 236 -13.80 -1.73 -4.57
C ALA A 236 -15.12 -1.67 -3.77
N ALA A 237 -15.81 -0.53 -3.76
CA ALA A 237 -17.14 -0.39 -3.16
C ALA A 237 -18.15 -1.32 -3.84
N ALA A 238 -18.13 -1.40 -5.18
CA ALA A 238 -19.03 -2.28 -5.93
C ALA A 238 -18.83 -3.76 -5.57
N LYS A 239 -17.57 -4.19 -5.41
CA LYS A 239 -17.22 -5.56 -4.99
C LYS A 239 -17.84 -5.88 -3.63
N TRP A 240 -17.63 -5.01 -2.64
CA TRP A 240 -18.16 -5.21 -1.29
C TRP A 240 -19.68 -5.14 -1.25
N ARG A 241 -20.29 -4.19 -1.95
CA ARG A 241 -21.74 -4.05 -2.01
C ARG A 241 -22.41 -5.25 -2.66
N SER A 242 -21.80 -5.81 -3.71
CA SER A 242 -22.25 -7.06 -4.35
C SER A 242 -22.11 -8.25 -3.41
N TYR A 243 -20.99 -8.35 -2.69
CA TYR A 243 -20.77 -9.40 -1.70
C TYR A 243 -21.83 -9.37 -0.58
N ILE A 244 -22.14 -8.18 -0.05
CA ILE A 244 -23.20 -7.99 0.96
C ILE A 244 -24.56 -8.44 0.39
N ALA A 245 -24.90 -8.01 -0.83
CA ALA A 245 -26.17 -8.39 -1.47
C ALA A 245 -26.29 -9.92 -1.62
N LEU A 246 -25.24 -10.59 -2.11
CA LEU A 246 -25.22 -12.05 -2.23
C LEU A 246 -25.34 -12.76 -0.87
N LYS A 247 -24.63 -12.27 0.15
CA LYS A 247 -24.71 -12.81 1.52
C LYS A 247 -26.12 -12.68 2.12
N SER A 248 -26.87 -11.66 1.70
CA SER A 248 -28.27 -11.42 2.09
C SER A 248 -29.30 -12.03 1.13
N ASN A 249 -28.90 -12.89 0.19
CA ASN A 249 -29.74 -13.49 -0.84
C ASN A 249 -30.45 -12.48 -1.77
N ASP A 250 -29.93 -11.26 -1.90
CA ASP A 250 -30.41 -10.24 -2.83
C ASP A 250 -29.65 -10.33 -4.18
N LEU A 251 -30.01 -11.36 -4.94
CA LEU A 251 -29.43 -11.61 -6.26
C LEU A 251 -29.69 -10.46 -7.25
N ALA A 252 -30.85 -9.81 -7.16
CA ALA A 252 -31.24 -8.75 -8.08
C ALA A 252 -30.34 -7.52 -7.93
N THR A 253 -30.05 -7.10 -6.69
CA THR A 253 -29.11 -6.00 -6.43
C THR A 253 -27.70 -6.36 -6.87
N ALA A 254 -27.23 -7.58 -6.57
CA ALA A 254 -25.91 -8.04 -6.98
C ALA A 254 -25.72 -8.02 -8.51
N GLN A 255 -26.73 -8.49 -9.27
CA GLN A 255 -26.75 -8.44 -10.73
C GLN A 255 -26.80 -7.01 -11.28
N THR A 256 -27.59 -6.14 -10.64
CA THR A 256 -27.70 -4.73 -11.03
C THR A 256 -26.35 -4.02 -10.90
N ILE A 257 -25.63 -4.23 -9.79
CA ILE A 257 -24.30 -3.66 -9.59
C ILE A 257 -23.31 -4.23 -10.61
N ALA A 258 -23.34 -5.54 -10.86
CA ALA A 258 -22.46 -6.17 -11.82
C ALA A 258 -22.65 -5.59 -13.24
N ALA A 259 -23.90 -5.49 -13.70
CA ALA A 259 -24.23 -4.88 -14.98
C ALA A 259 -23.81 -3.41 -15.04
N TRP A 260 -23.95 -2.66 -13.95
CA TRP A 260 -23.50 -1.28 -13.86
C TRP A 260 -21.98 -1.14 -14.01
N VAL A 261 -21.18 -2.01 -13.36
CA VAL A 261 -19.71 -1.99 -13.52
C VAL A 261 -19.29 -2.37 -14.94
N GLU A 262 -19.89 -3.40 -15.52
CA GLU A 262 -19.58 -3.86 -16.88
C GLU A 262 -19.82 -2.76 -17.93
N ASN A 263 -20.92 -2.02 -17.79
CA ASN A 263 -21.31 -0.94 -18.68
C ASN A 263 -20.70 0.43 -18.32
N GLY A 264 -20.03 0.55 -17.16
CA GLY A 264 -19.45 1.81 -16.68
C GLY A 264 -18.23 2.29 -17.48
N ASN A 265 -17.80 3.54 -17.28
CA ASN A 265 -16.67 4.14 -18.01
C ASN A 265 -15.28 3.93 -17.35
N CYS A 266 -15.11 2.89 -16.51
CA CYS A 266 -13.82 2.61 -15.87
C CYS A 266 -12.89 1.80 -16.77
N ALA A 267 -11.59 1.80 -16.43
CA ALA A 267 -10.57 1.09 -17.19
C ALA A 267 -10.87 -0.42 -17.30
N LYS A 268 -10.60 -1.00 -18.47
CA LYS A 268 -10.92 -2.41 -18.80
C LYS A 268 -10.44 -3.40 -17.73
N HIS A 269 -9.21 -3.24 -17.26
CA HIS A 269 -8.62 -4.15 -16.26
C HIS A 269 -9.35 -4.10 -14.89
N LEU A 270 -9.98 -2.98 -14.54
CA LEU A 270 -10.79 -2.86 -13.32
C LEU A 270 -12.10 -3.63 -13.47
N LYS A 271 -12.76 -3.55 -14.63
CA LYS A 271 -13.93 -4.38 -14.97
C LYS A 271 -13.61 -5.86 -14.91
N GLU A 272 -12.54 -6.27 -15.58
CA GLU A 272 -12.09 -7.67 -15.59
C GLU A 272 -11.76 -8.19 -14.18
N SER A 273 -11.17 -7.34 -13.32
CA SER A 273 -10.94 -7.66 -11.91
C SER A 273 -12.24 -7.83 -11.13
N PHE A 274 -13.22 -6.96 -11.35
CA PHE A 274 -14.55 -7.07 -10.73
C PHE A 274 -15.25 -8.36 -11.13
N VAL A 275 -15.39 -8.63 -12.44
CA VAL A 275 -16.12 -9.78 -12.98
C VAL A 275 -15.55 -11.10 -12.47
N ARG A 276 -14.21 -11.20 -12.42
CA ARG A 276 -13.52 -12.40 -11.91
C ARG A 276 -13.87 -12.66 -10.44
N LEU A 277 -13.87 -11.63 -9.61
CA LEU A 277 -14.20 -11.76 -8.20
C LEU A 277 -15.70 -12.07 -8.01
N TYR A 278 -16.57 -11.33 -8.69
CA TYR A 278 -18.02 -11.54 -8.63
C TYR A 278 -18.41 -12.98 -8.97
N ASN A 279 -17.79 -13.57 -10.00
CA ASN A 279 -18.04 -14.97 -10.38
C ASN A 279 -17.43 -16.00 -9.43
N SER A 280 -16.51 -15.60 -8.55
CA SER A 280 -15.95 -16.47 -7.51
C SER A 280 -16.78 -16.52 -6.24
N PHE A 281 -17.74 -15.59 -6.06
CA PHE A 281 -18.61 -15.61 -4.89
C PHE A 281 -19.56 -16.81 -4.92
N PRO A 282 -19.78 -17.48 -3.78
CA PRO A 282 -20.79 -18.51 -3.67
C PRO A 282 -22.16 -17.89 -3.97
N LYS A 283 -22.86 -18.48 -4.93
CA LYS A 283 -24.23 -18.08 -5.29
C LYS A 283 -25.19 -19.05 -4.59
N PRO A 284 -26.29 -18.55 -3.99
CA PRO A 284 -27.34 -19.39 -3.43
C PRO A 284 -28.00 -20.27 -4.50
#